data_AF-A0A2N1Z463-F1
#
_entry.id   AF-A0A2N1Z463-F1
#
_cell.length_a   1.000
_cell.length_b   1.000
_cell.length_c   1.000
_cell.angle_alpha   90.00
_cell.angle_beta   90.00
_cell.angle_gamma   90.00
#
_symmetry.space_group_name_H-M   'P 1'
#
loop_
_entity.id
_entity.type
_entity.pdbx_description
1 polymer ?
#
loop_
_entity_poly.entity_id
_entity_poly.type
_entity_poly.pdbx_seq_one_letter_code
_entity_poly.pdbx_strand_id
1 'polypeptide(L)'
;MGQNRLAFIRGVRSLERTDAAPNNPFRQRDSRLGDIANSDPQYIHKQNFGYSQLPETAGFTAAAKSAYTTFRASSSYQNRPPLVVVGANDGMLHGFNASLGTNGGKELFAYVPNDLIDELYELTDPTYSHRYYVDGTPRIGDAWVGNAWKTLAIGSSGAGGRSIFALDISNPESMSSSSVLWEFTHPEMGYSLGRPSLVPLYNGKFGVVVTSGYDRPTSTTSGYVWLLDAADGSVLKRFELPNSGDLGSPLVVDLDNDRVADRIYVADTNGNVWRLDTNSTSTGNWDAPSSLKAGGSITPLFIAKDSSGARQPITAPLDAAYTKDRKIMLVFGTGSFYQTTDNEIPESPQVQSFYGIIDSGTPIDGRSNLLEQEILKEVTGTELNGRAVSQNTLEDSHLGWYLDLQWKESKNGPGPQGERVISQAQLGGNRVTFSTLIPSADPCDAGGTSWIMSLDLATGSRLVYSYFDYNGDGKIDENDYIELDDGTKVPVSGVADPDEGAVKGTIGLNDQKKGKRYLCYASSASSTDSDGVTPVCIEVMGDNSDSNRLSWHEVRNNL
;
A
#
# COMPACT_ATOMS: atom_id res chain seq x y z
N MET A 1 20.68 -9.05 -34.34
CA MET A 1 20.82 -8.63 -32.92
C MET A 1 19.47 -8.41 -32.24
N GLY A 2 18.57 -7.56 -32.76
CA GLY A 2 17.27 -7.30 -32.14
C GLY A 2 16.40 -8.53 -31.84
N GLN A 3 16.25 -9.45 -32.80
CA GLN A 3 15.51 -10.72 -32.58
C GLN A 3 16.11 -11.59 -31.47
N ASN A 4 17.45 -11.60 -31.33
CA ASN A 4 18.13 -12.35 -30.28
C ASN A 4 17.89 -11.72 -28.90
N ARG A 5 17.86 -10.38 -28.82
CA ARG A 5 17.49 -9.67 -27.58
C ARG A 5 16.06 -9.97 -27.18
N LEU A 6 15.12 -9.91 -28.13
CA LEU A 6 13.73 -10.28 -27.89
C LEU A 6 13.59 -11.73 -27.42
N ALA A 7 14.34 -12.67 -28.02
CA ALA A 7 14.36 -14.06 -27.58
C ALA A 7 14.88 -14.20 -26.13
N PHE A 8 15.95 -13.46 -25.78
CA PHE A 8 16.48 -13.43 -24.42
C PHE A 8 15.43 -12.93 -23.41
N ILE A 9 14.75 -11.82 -23.72
CA ILE A 9 13.69 -11.23 -22.88
C ILE A 9 12.54 -12.23 -22.71
N ARG A 10 12.18 -12.98 -23.75
CA ARG A 10 11.21 -14.09 -23.70
C ARG A 10 11.72 -15.36 -23.00
N GLY A 11 12.89 -15.33 -22.38
CA GLY A 11 13.42 -16.42 -21.57
C GLY A 11 14.32 -17.43 -22.30
N VAL A 12 14.73 -17.17 -23.54
CA VAL A 12 15.72 -18.01 -24.26
C VAL A 12 17.11 -17.77 -23.70
N ARG A 13 17.80 -18.85 -23.30
CA ARG A 13 19.10 -18.79 -22.63
C ARG A 13 20.31 -19.16 -23.50
N SER A 14 20.09 -19.51 -24.77
CA SER A 14 21.14 -20.08 -25.64
C SER A 14 22.29 -19.13 -25.98
N LEU A 15 22.12 -17.83 -25.75
CA LEU A 15 23.11 -16.78 -26.02
C LEU A 15 23.59 -16.09 -24.73
N GLU A 16 23.36 -16.69 -23.57
CA GLU A 16 23.88 -16.24 -22.28
C GLU A 16 25.36 -16.62 -22.15
N ARG A 17 26.18 -15.68 -21.68
CA ARG A 17 27.58 -15.91 -21.33
C ARG A 17 27.64 -16.86 -20.15
N THR A 18 28.35 -17.97 -20.32
CA THR A 18 28.58 -18.97 -19.28
C THR A 18 30.05 -19.37 -19.32
N ASP A 19 30.54 -20.08 -18.31
CA ASP A 19 31.91 -20.63 -18.31
C ASP A 19 32.20 -21.49 -19.55
N ALA A 20 31.19 -22.23 -20.03
CA ALA A 20 31.28 -23.06 -21.23
C ALA A 20 31.15 -22.27 -22.54
N ALA A 21 30.58 -21.07 -22.50
CA ALA A 21 30.36 -20.19 -23.66
C ALA A 21 30.70 -18.73 -23.33
N PRO A 22 31.99 -18.39 -23.08
CA PRO A 22 32.39 -17.07 -22.60
C PRO A 22 32.21 -15.95 -23.64
N ASN A 23 32.13 -16.31 -24.92
CA ASN A 23 31.98 -15.35 -26.02
C ASN A 23 30.51 -15.05 -26.37
N ASN A 24 29.56 -15.63 -25.63
CA ASN A 24 28.15 -15.32 -25.84
C ASN A 24 27.86 -13.83 -25.51
N PRO A 25 26.94 -13.21 -26.26
CA PRO A 25 26.75 -11.77 -26.24
C PRO A 25 25.94 -11.26 -25.03
N PHE A 26 25.16 -12.12 -24.36
CA PHE A 26 24.23 -11.67 -23.31
C PHE A 26 24.69 -12.05 -21.91
N ARG A 27 24.26 -11.31 -20.89
CA ARG A 27 24.53 -11.66 -19.49
C ARG A 27 24.00 -13.05 -19.13
N GLN A 28 24.65 -13.68 -18.17
CA GLN A 28 24.07 -14.83 -17.47
C GLN A 28 22.98 -14.33 -16.53
N ARG A 29 21.86 -15.07 -16.45
CA ARG A 29 20.81 -14.83 -15.46
C ARG A 29 20.72 -15.99 -14.48
N ASP A 30 20.36 -15.72 -13.24
CA ASP A 30 20.07 -16.77 -12.26
C ASP A 30 18.68 -17.37 -12.50
N SER A 31 17.69 -16.51 -12.75
CA SER A 31 16.30 -16.88 -13.08
C SER A 31 15.84 -16.32 -14.43
N ARG A 32 14.76 -16.88 -14.97
CA ARG A 32 14.06 -16.31 -16.14
C ARG A 32 13.21 -15.10 -15.76
N LEU A 33 12.55 -15.20 -14.61
CA LEU A 33 11.76 -14.13 -14.02
C LEU A 33 12.72 -13.13 -13.38
N GLY A 34 12.49 -11.85 -13.62
CA GLY A 34 13.20 -10.76 -12.95
C GLY A 34 12.95 -10.77 -11.44
N ASP A 35 13.80 -10.08 -10.69
CA ASP A 35 13.54 -9.82 -9.28
C ASP A 35 12.26 -8.99 -9.10
N ILE A 36 11.55 -9.25 -8.01
CA ILE A 36 10.34 -8.53 -7.61
C ILE A 36 10.72 -7.74 -6.36
N ALA A 37 10.98 -6.44 -6.54
CA ALA A 37 11.47 -5.59 -5.45
C ALA A 37 10.31 -4.93 -4.68
N ASN A 38 9.50 -4.11 -5.35
CA ASN A 38 8.45 -3.33 -4.68
C ASN A 38 7.02 -3.77 -5.04
N SER A 39 6.84 -4.56 -6.10
CA SER A 39 5.52 -5.01 -6.55
C SER A 39 4.98 -6.13 -5.68
N ASP A 40 3.92 -5.86 -4.91
CA ASP A 40 3.26 -6.89 -4.11
C ASP A 40 2.36 -7.76 -5.02
N PRO A 41 2.48 -9.10 -4.99
CA PRO A 41 1.65 -9.97 -5.82
C PRO A 41 0.16 -9.82 -5.52
N GLN A 42 -0.67 -9.65 -6.56
CA GLN A 42 -2.11 -9.48 -6.41
C GLN A 42 -2.88 -10.71 -6.86
N TYR A 43 -3.69 -11.27 -5.96
CA TYR A 43 -4.52 -12.45 -6.23
C TYR A 43 -5.94 -12.09 -6.68
N ILE A 44 -6.42 -12.70 -7.76
CA ILE A 44 -7.81 -12.59 -8.24
C ILE A 44 -8.32 -13.96 -8.72
N HIS A 45 -9.60 -14.25 -8.47
CA HIS A 45 -10.27 -15.43 -9.00
C HIS A 45 -11.75 -15.12 -9.26
N LYS A 46 -12.63 -15.30 -8.26
CA LYS A 46 -14.10 -15.19 -8.40
C LYS A 46 -14.76 -14.24 -7.39
N GLN A 47 -13.98 -13.34 -6.81
CA GLN A 47 -14.42 -12.36 -5.82
C GLN A 47 -15.68 -11.62 -6.33
N ASN A 48 -16.69 -11.48 -5.48
CA ASN A 48 -17.86 -10.67 -5.78
C ASN A 48 -17.63 -9.23 -5.33
N PHE A 49 -17.46 -8.30 -6.27
CA PHE A 49 -17.32 -6.89 -5.93
C PHE A 49 -18.66 -6.19 -5.66
N GLY A 50 -19.77 -6.93 -5.63
CA GLY A 50 -21.09 -6.40 -5.24
C GLY A 50 -21.70 -5.44 -6.26
N TYR A 51 -21.13 -5.33 -7.47
CA TYR A 51 -21.53 -4.31 -8.45
C TYR A 51 -22.92 -4.50 -9.07
N SER A 52 -23.62 -5.60 -8.77
CA SER A 52 -25.05 -5.74 -9.06
C SER A 52 -25.90 -4.73 -8.28
N GLN A 53 -25.35 -4.17 -7.19
CA GLN A 53 -26.03 -3.19 -6.32
C GLN A 53 -25.64 -1.73 -6.62
N LEU A 54 -24.83 -1.46 -7.65
CA LEU A 54 -24.45 -0.08 -7.99
C LEU A 54 -25.69 0.82 -8.13
N PRO A 55 -25.68 2.04 -7.58
CA PRO A 55 -26.87 2.86 -7.53
C PRO A 55 -27.08 3.64 -8.83
N GLU A 56 -28.35 3.77 -9.25
CA GLU A 56 -28.71 4.57 -10.43
C GLU A 56 -28.56 6.07 -10.18
N THR A 57 -28.62 6.49 -8.91
CA THR A 57 -28.34 7.88 -8.48
C THR A 57 -26.91 8.32 -8.78
N ALA A 58 -25.97 7.37 -8.85
CA ALA A 58 -24.59 7.58 -9.28
C ALA A 58 -24.40 7.45 -10.79
N GLY A 59 -25.47 7.42 -11.60
CA GLY A 59 -25.41 7.37 -13.06
C GLY A 59 -25.26 5.98 -13.68
N PHE A 60 -25.21 4.90 -12.88
CA PHE A 60 -25.20 3.53 -13.40
C PHE A 60 -26.59 3.12 -13.90
N THR A 61 -26.66 2.35 -14.98
CA THR A 61 -27.95 1.91 -15.55
C THR A 61 -28.38 0.57 -14.97
N ALA A 62 -29.70 0.31 -14.92
CA ALA A 62 -30.25 -1.01 -14.60
C ALA A 62 -29.64 -2.14 -15.49
N ALA A 63 -29.34 -1.82 -16.75
CA ALA A 63 -28.70 -2.74 -17.69
C ALA A 63 -27.27 -3.10 -17.26
N ALA A 64 -26.45 -2.11 -16.88
CA ALA A 64 -25.08 -2.35 -16.39
C ALA A 64 -25.09 -3.25 -15.13
N LYS A 65 -25.99 -2.98 -14.19
CA LYS A 65 -26.15 -3.75 -12.95
C LYS A 65 -26.53 -5.21 -13.22
N SER A 66 -27.55 -5.43 -14.05
CA SER A 66 -28.01 -6.77 -14.44
C SER A 66 -26.94 -7.54 -15.22
N ALA A 67 -26.20 -6.83 -16.08
CA ALA A 67 -25.09 -7.42 -16.82
C ALA A 67 -23.96 -7.93 -15.91
N TYR A 68 -23.79 -7.41 -14.69
CA TYR A 68 -22.75 -7.89 -13.77
C TYR A 68 -23.02 -9.31 -13.30
N THR A 69 -24.26 -9.58 -12.92
CA THR A 69 -24.70 -10.93 -12.53
C THR A 69 -24.50 -11.92 -13.68
N THR A 70 -24.86 -11.51 -14.91
CA THR A 70 -24.65 -12.31 -16.12
C THR A 70 -23.16 -12.56 -16.40
N PHE A 71 -22.32 -11.52 -16.27
CA PHE A 71 -20.87 -11.63 -16.44
C PHE A 71 -20.25 -12.63 -15.46
N ARG A 72 -20.57 -12.52 -14.17
CA ARG A 72 -20.08 -13.46 -13.16
C ARG A 72 -20.58 -14.88 -13.37
N ALA A 73 -21.81 -15.05 -13.87
CA ALA A 73 -22.37 -16.37 -14.19
C ALA A 73 -21.85 -16.96 -15.50
N SER A 74 -21.17 -16.17 -16.34
CA SER A 74 -20.67 -16.61 -17.64
C SER A 74 -19.62 -17.73 -17.49
N SER A 75 -19.56 -18.62 -18.48
CA SER A 75 -18.59 -19.70 -18.49
C SER A 75 -17.14 -19.19 -18.51
N SER A 76 -16.85 -18.06 -19.16
CA SER A 76 -15.50 -17.47 -19.15
C SER A 76 -15.09 -17.05 -17.75
N TYR A 77 -15.96 -16.35 -16.99
CA TYR A 77 -15.66 -15.95 -15.62
C TYR A 77 -15.57 -17.15 -14.67
N GLN A 78 -16.49 -18.12 -14.80
CA GLN A 78 -16.51 -19.30 -13.95
C GLN A 78 -15.36 -20.29 -14.22
N ASN A 79 -14.84 -20.33 -15.44
CA ASN A 79 -13.71 -21.21 -15.79
C ASN A 79 -12.36 -20.49 -15.75
N ARG A 80 -12.33 -19.18 -15.48
CA ARG A 80 -11.08 -18.43 -15.36
C ARG A 80 -10.23 -19.04 -14.24
N PRO A 81 -8.96 -19.39 -14.49
CA PRO A 81 -8.09 -19.88 -13.44
C PRO A 81 -7.89 -18.82 -12.35
N PRO A 82 -7.61 -19.20 -11.10
CA PRO A 82 -7.11 -18.25 -10.12
C PRO A 82 -5.80 -17.64 -10.62
N LEU A 83 -5.62 -16.35 -10.43
CA LEU A 83 -4.49 -15.57 -10.94
C LEU A 83 -3.72 -14.91 -9.80
N VAL A 84 -2.41 -14.87 -9.96
CA VAL A 84 -1.53 -13.91 -9.28
C VAL A 84 -0.91 -13.02 -10.34
N VAL A 85 -1.03 -11.70 -10.19
CA VAL A 85 -0.42 -10.71 -11.11
C VAL A 85 0.59 -9.87 -10.35
N VAL A 86 1.77 -9.68 -10.93
CA VAL A 86 2.89 -8.99 -10.28
C VAL A 86 3.81 -8.35 -11.31
N GLY A 87 4.38 -7.19 -10.99
CA GLY A 87 5.43 -6.54 -11.77
C GLY A 87 6.79 -7.12 -11.44
N ALA A 88 7.66 -7.28 -12.45
CA ALA A 88 9.03 -7.74 -12.28
C ALA A 88 10.05 -6.87 -13.03
N ASN A 89 11.29 -6.86 -12.52
CA ASN A 89 12.40 -6.07 -13.04
C ASN A 89 13.06 -6.70 -14.29
N ASP A 90 12.41 -7.67 -14.93
CA ASP A 90 12.72 -8.12 -16.30
C ASP A 90 11.95 -7.34 -17.37
N GLY A 91 11.25 -6.26 -16.98
CA GLY A 91 10.55 -5.38 -17.91
C GLY A 91 9.05 -5.61 -18.01
N MET A 92 8.49 -6.53 -17.21
CA MET A 92 7.17 -7.08 -17.49
C MET A 92 6.23 -7.10 -16.28
N LEU A 93 4.94 -6.91 -16.56
CA LEU A 93 3.86 -7.35 -15.69
C LEU A 93 3.52 -8.80 -16.06
N HIS A 94 3.61 -9.70 -15.09
CA HIS A 94 3.32 -11.12 -15.27
C HIS A 94 1.98 -11.51 -14.66
N GLY A 95 1.28 -12.45 -15.30
CA GLY A 95 0.13 -13.15 -14.74
C GLY A 95 0.40 -14.65 -14.66
N PHE A 96 0.34 -15.22 -13.47
CA PHE A 96 0.55 -16.64 -13.21
C PHE A 96 -0.74 -17.33 -12.78
N ASN A 97 -0.88 -18.60 -13.15
CA ASN A 97 -1.94 -19.47 -12.66
C ASN A 97 -1.66 -19.82 -11.18
N ALA A 98 -2.55 -19.39 -10.30
CA ALA A 98 -2.45 -19.57 -8.85
C ALA A 98 -3.18 -20.83 -8.35
N SER A 99 -3.43 -21.80 -9.23
CA SER A 99 -4.02 -23.07 -8.82
C SER A 99 -3.03 -23.87 -7.97
N LEU A 100 -3.52 -24.59 -6.96
CA LEU A 100 -2.68 -25.45 -6.12
C LEU A 100 -2.36 -26.81 -6.77
N GLY A 101 -2.77 -26.99 -8.03
CA GLY A 101 -2.57 -28.23 -8.78
C GLY A 101 -1.35 -28.17 -9.69
N THR A 102 -1.28 -29.06 -10.66
CA THR A 102 -0.15 -29.18 -11.61
C THR A 102 0.06 -27.96 -12.51
N ASN A 103 -0.94 -27.09 -12.64
CA ASN A 103 -0.85 -25.86 -13.41
C ASN A 103 -0.43 -24.65 -12.56
N GLY A 104 -0.26 -24.82 -11.25
CA GLY A 104 0.21 -23.77 -10.34
C GLY A 104 1.57 -23.23 -10.77
N GLY A 105 1.73 -21.91 -10.74
CA GLY A 105 2.95 -21.21 -11.13
C GLY A 105 3.16 -21.11 -12.65
N LYS A 106 2.28 -21.68 -13.48
CA LYS A 106 2.36 -21.53 -14.94
C LYS A 106 2.09 -20.07 -15.33
N GLU A 107 3.02 -19.45 -16.04
CA GLU A 107 2.83 -18.13 -16.65
C GLU A 107 1.73 -18.19 -17.72
N LEU A 108 0.77 -17.28 -17.62
CA LEU A 108 -0.37 -17.15 -18.54
C LEU A 108 -0.17 -16.01 -19.53
N PHE A 109 0.38 -14.89 -19.06
CA PHE A 109 0.75 -13.75 -19.90
C PHE A 109 1.89 -12.96 -19.28
N ALA A 110 2.57 -12.20 -20.13
CA ALA A 110 3.50 -11.14 -19.75
C ALA A 110 3.23 -9.90 -20.62
N TYR A 111 3.31 -8.72 -20.03
CA TYR A 111 3.08 -7.43 -20.68
C TYR A 111 4.26 -6.50 -20.46
N VAL A 112 4.76 -5.88 -21.53
CA VAL A 112 5.81 -4.86 -21.48
C VAL A 112 5.15 -3.50 -21.73
N PRO A 113 5.21 -2.55 -20.78
CA PRO A 113 4.78 -1.18 -20.99
C PRO A 113 5.64 -0.47 -22.06
N ASN A 114 5.02 0.41 -22.86
CA ASN A 114 5.74 1.09 -23.95
C ASN A 114 6.83 2.03 -23.42
N ASP A 115 6.66 2.61 -22.23
CA ASP A 115 7.63 3.53 -21.62
C ASP A 115 8.93 2.86 -21.18
N LEU A 116 9.01 1.52 -21.22
CA LEU A 116 10.19 0.74 -20.85
C LEU A 116 10.86 0.03 -22.04
N ILE A 117 10.26 0.09 -23.24
CA ILE A 117 10.73 -0.68 -24.41
C ILE A 117 12.14 -0.27 -24.80
N ASP A 118 12.46 1.02 -24.72
CA ASP A 118 13.74 1.58 -25.14
C ASP A 118 14.88 1.20 -24.18
N GLU A 119 14.56 0.74 -22.97
CA GLU A 119 15.47 0.37 -21.89
C GLU A 119 15.68 -1.15 -21.78
N LEU A 120 14.84 -1.98 -22.42
CA LEU A 120 14.92 -3.44 -22.31
C LEU A 120 16.21 -4.04 -22.87
N TYR A 121 16.94 -3.31 -23.73
CA TYR A 121 18.21 -3.83 -24.25
C TYR A 121 19.27 -3.97 -23.15
N GLU A 122 19.19 -3.17 -22.09
CA GLU A 122 20.13 -3.18 -20.97
C GLU A 122 20.09 -4.53 -20.23
N LEU A 123 18.91 -5.17 -20.15
CA LEU A 123 18.76 -6.52 -19.57
C LEU A 123 19.62 -7.57 -20.25
N THR A 124 20.06 -7.32 -21.48
CA THR A 124 20.92 -8.24 -22.23
C THR A 124 22.40 -7.97 -22.03
N ASP A 125 22.78 -6.83 -21.45
CA ASP A 125 24.18 -6.39 -21.33
C ASP A 125 24.97 -7.26 -20.33
N PRO A 126 26.10 -7.87 -20.72
CA PRO A 126 26.98 -8.61 -19.79
C PRO A 126 27.48 -7.80 -18.58
N THR A 127 27.44 -6.47 -18.65
CA THR A 127 27.80 -5.53 -17.58
C THR A 127 26.58 -4.83 -16.96
N TYR A 128 25.39 -5.42 -17.12
CA TYR A 128 24.14 -4.90 -16.57
C TYR A 128 24.30 -4.45 -15.10
N SER A 129 24.01 -3.17 -14.88
CA SER A 129 23.79 -2.61 -13.56
C SER A 129 22.30 -2.66 -13.26
N HIS A 130 21.94 -3.10 -12.06
CA HIS A 130 20.53 -3.21 -11.68
C HIS A 130 19.82 -1.86 -11.79
N ARG A 131 18.59 -1.92 -12.30
CA ARG A 131 17.63 -0.82 -12.34
C ARG A 131 16.23 -1.40 -12.23
N TYR A 132 15.31 -0.58 -11.76
CA TYR A 132 13.89 -0.94 -11.76
C TYR A 132 13.31 -0.90 -13.17
N TYR A 133 12.35 -1.79 -13.43
CA TYR A 133 11.52 -1.79 -14.64
C TYR A 133 10.04 -1.74 -14.27
N VAL A 134 9.28 -2.84 -14.33
CA VAL A 134 7.89 -2.85 -13.88
C VAL A 134 7.86 -3.18 -12.40
N ASP A 135 7.86 -2.15 -11.57
CA ASP A 135 8.06 -2.32 -10.12
C ASP A 135 6.84 -1.88 -9.29
N GLY A 136 5.81 -1.36 -9.95
CA GLY A 136 4.56 -0.96 -9.31
C GLY A 136 3.69 -2.14 -8.92
N THR A 137 3.04 -2.06 -7.75
CA THR A 137 2.01 -3.02 -7.36
C THR A 137 0.75 -2.80 -8.21
N PRO A 138 0.27 -3.79 -8.99
CA PRO A 138 -0.93 -3.60 -9.80
C PRO A 138 -2.20 -3.50 -8.93
N ARG A 139 -3.28 -3.01 -9.51
CA ARG A 139 -4.64 -3.10 -8.96
C ARG A 139 -5.50 -3.93 -9.90
N ILE A 140 -6.14 -4.97 -9.37
CA ILE A 140 -7.06 -5.81 -10.13
C ILE A 140 -8.49 -5.59 -9.64
N GLY A 141 -9.44 -5.55 -10.57
CA GLY A 141 -10.86 -5.50 -10.24
C GLY A 141 -11.77 -5.66 -11.45
N ASP A 142 -13.04 -5.96 -11.20
CA ASP A 142 -14.05 -5.91 -12.25
C ASP A 142 -14.44 -4.44 -12.55
N ALA A 143 -14.69 -4.11 -13.80
CA ALA A 143 -15.10 -2.78 -14.22
C ALA A 143 -16.10 -2.80 -15.38
N TRP A 144 -17.04 -1.87 -15.36
CA TRP A 144 -17.97 -1.62 -16.47
C TRP A 144 -17.33 -0.63 -17.45
N VAL A 145 -16.86 -1.14 -18.59
CA VAL A 145 -16.14 -0.37 -19.61
C VAL A 145 -16.60 -0.78 -21.00
N GLY A 146 -16.77 0.18 -21.92
CA GLY A 146 -17.22 -0.11 -23.29
C GLY A 146 -18.55 -0.87 -23.37
N ASN A 147 -19.47 -0.63 -22.42
CA ASN A 147 -20.74 -1.34 -22.26
C ASN A 147 -20.63 -2.85 -21.99
N ALA A 148 -19.52 -3.30 -21.41
CA ALA A 148 -19.33 -4.68 -20.97
C ALA A 148 -18.60 -4.72 -19.62
N TRP A 149 -18.86 -5.77 -18.84
CA TRP A 149 -18.04 -6.08 -17.67
C TRP A 149 -16.77 -6.79 -18.10
N LYS A 150 -15.65 -6.33 -17.54
CA LYS A 150 -14.32 -6.89 -17.72
C LYS A 150 -13.61 -6.97 -16.38
N THR A 151 -12.62 -7.85 -16.27
CA THR A 151 -11.66 -7.79 -15.17
C THR A 151 -10.39 -7.11 -15.66
N LEU A 152 -10.05 -6.00 -15.03
CA LEU A 152 -8.93 -5.16 -15.43
C LEU A 152 -7.75 -5.34 -14.48
N ALA A 153 -6.54 -5.29 -15.04
CA ALA A 153 -5.31 -5.07 -14.29
C ALA A 153 -4.80 -3.67 -14.63
N ILE A 154 -4.74 -2.81 -13.62
CA ILE A 154 -4.18 -1.46 -13.70
C ILE A 154 -2.79 -1.51 -13.09
N GLY A 155 -1.75 -1.32 -13.89
CA GLY A 155 -0.37 -1.33 -13.43
C GLY A 155 0.29 0.04 -13.55
N SER A 156 1.42 0.19 -12.86
CA SER A 156 2.36 1.27 -13.09
C SER A 156 3.74 0.70 -13.35
N SER A 157 4.58 1.44 -14.06
CA SER A 157 6.00 1.12 -14.18
C SER A 157 6.77 1.39 -12.87
N GLY A 158 6.12 1.83 -11.79
CA GLY A 158 6.76 1.99 -10.49
C GLY A 158 7.98 2.92 -10.53
N ALA A 159 9.11 2.42 -10.05
CA ALA A 159 10.40 3.12 -10.07
C ALA A 159 11.14 3.01 -11.42
N GLY A 160 10.71 2.15 -12.35
CA GLY A 160 11.39 1.98 -13.63
C GLY A 160 10.94 2.94 -14.72
N GLY A 161 9.71 3.47 -14.60
CA GLY A 161 9.10 4.35 -15.61
C GLY A 161 8.00 5.24 -15.04
N ARG A 162 7.44 6.11 -15.88
CA ARG A 162 6.49 7.17 -15.47
C ARG A 162 5.17 7.04 -16.22
N SER A 163 4.60 5.84 -16.15
CA SER A 163 3.36 5.50 -16.82
C SER A 163 2.41 4.69 -15.94
N ILE A 164 1.14 4.75 -16.32
CA ILE A 164 0.07 3.89 -15.84
C ILE A 164 -0.51 3.16 -17.05
N PHE A 165 -0.85 1.89 -16.91
CA PHE A 165 -1.44 1.12 -18.01
C PHE A 165 -2.61 0.27 -17.53
N ALA A 166 -3.52 -0.05 -18.45
CA ALA A 166 -4.68 -0.90 -18.18
C ALA A 166 -4.77 -2.06 -19.16
N LEU A 167 -4.93 -3.26 -18.61
CA LEU A 167 -5.12 -4.50 -19.37
C LEU A 167 -6.48 -5.13 -19.05
N ASP A 168 -7.17 -5.62 -20.07
CA ASP A 168 -8.30 -6.54 -19.93
C ASP A 168 -7.77 -7.97 -19.75
N ILE A 169 -7.79 -8.43 -18.50
CA ILE A 169 -7.37 -9.77 -18.08
C ILE A 169 -8.55 -10.71 -17.85
N SER A 170 -9.71 -10.44 -18.47
CA SER A 170 -10.90 -11.29 -18.35
C SER A 170 -10.61 -12.73 -18.83
N ASN A 171 -9.78 -12.88 -19.85
CA ASN A 171 -9.37 -14.18 -20.43
C ASN A 171 -7.83 -14.30 -20.48
N PRO A 172 -7.18 -14.56 -19.33
CA PRO A 172 -5.73 -14.45 -19.19
C PRO A 172 -4.94 -15.50 -19.97
N GLU A 173 -5.56 -16.62 -20.37
CA GLU A 173 -4.93 -17.66 -21.20
C GLU A 173 -4.88 -17.28 -22.69
N SER A 174 -5.58 -16.22 -23.10
CA SER A 174 -5.71 -15.79 -24.49
C SER A 174 -5.51 -14.29 -24.65
N MET A 175 -4.53 -13.73 -23.93
CA MET A 175 -4.16 -12.32 -24.05
C MET A 175 -3.65 -12.00 -25.45
N SER A 176 -4.02 -10.82 -25.97
CA SER A 176 -3.56 -10.33 -27.27
C SER A 176 -3.38 -8.81 -27.25
N SER A 177 -3.05 -8.20 -28.39
CA SER A 177 -2.93 -6.73 -28.47
C SER A 177 -4.25 -6.01 -28.13
N SER A 178 -5.42 -6.65 -28.33
CA SER A 178 -6.71 -6.07 -27.92
C SER A 178 -6.96 -6.11 -26.41
N SER A 179 -6.14 -6.86 -25.67
CA SER A 179 -6.18 -6.88 -24.20
C SER A 179 -5.51 -5.64 -23.61
N VAL A 180 -4.67 -4.93 -24.36
CA VAL A 180 -4.07 -3.66 -23.93
C VAL A 180 -5.10 -2.56 -24.19
N LEU A 181 -5.63 -1.95 -23.13
CA LEU A 181 -6.68 -0.93 -23.27
C LEU A 181 -6.07 0.44 -23.55
N TRP A 182 -5.12 0.85 -22.72
CA TRP A 182 -4.47 2.15 -22.81
C TRP A 182 -3.23 2.22 -21.92
N GLU A 183 -2.39 3.21 -22.22
CA GLU A 183 -1.31 3.69 -21.35
C GLU A 183 -1.46 5.21 -21.17
N PHE A 184 -1.13 5.70 -19.99
CA PHE A 184 -1.22 7.09 -19.61
C PHE A 184 0.14 7.59 -19.11
N THR A 185 0.59 8.69 -19.68
CA THR A 185 1.79 9.45 -19.29
C THR A 185 1.45 10.93 -19.27
N HIS A 186 2.07 11.71 -18.39
CA HIS A 186 1.89 13.16 -18.37
C HIS A 186 3.23 13.88 -18.09
N PRO A 187 3.49 15.08 -18.66
CA PRO A 187 4.71 15.84 -18.36
C PRO A 187 4.90 16.20 -16.87
N GLU A 188 3.82 16.19 -16.09
CA GLU A 188 3.82 16.49 -14.65
C GLU A 188 3.89 15.22 -13.77
N MET A 189 3.97 14.03 -14.41
CA MET A 189 4.02 12.74 -13.73
C MET A 189 5.48 12.33 -13.48
N GLY A 190 5.75 11.97 -12.23
CA GLY A 190 6.97 11.30 -11.79
C GLY A 190 6.77 9.78 -11.70
N TYR A 191 7.59 9.11 -10.89
CA TYR A 191 7.48 7.69 -10.62
C TYR A 191 6.25 7.38 -9.77
N SER A 192 5.42 6.44 -10.24
CA SER A 192 4.21 6.04 -9.53
C SER A 192 4.50 4.83 -8.64
N LEU A 193 5.18 5.10 -7.52
CA LEU A 193 5.53 4.09 -6.52
C LEU A 193 4.30 3.59 -5.75
N GLY A 194 3.27 4.44 -5.66
CA GLY A 194 1.99 4.09 -5.06
C GLY A 194 1.10 3.23 -5.96
N ARG A 195 0.21 2.44 -5.35
CA ARG A 195 -0.75 1.62 -6.10
C ARG A 195 -1.92 2.48 -6.62
N PRO A 196 -2.23 2.45 -7.92
CA PRO A 196 -3.44 3.09 -8.46
C PRO A 196 -4.73 2.51 -7.85
N SER A 197 -5.80 3.30 -7.85
CA SER A 197 -7.14 2.79 -7.47
C SER A 197 -8.00 2.57 -8.71
N LEU A 198 -8.83 1.50 -8.70
CA LEU A 198 -9.87 1.23 -9.72
C LEU A 198 -11.21 1.22 -9.01
N VAL A 199 -12.07 2.20 -9.30
CA VAL A 199 -13.29 2.46 -8.54
C VAL A 199 -14.48 2.87 -9.43
N PRO A 200 -15.72 2.52 -9.07
CA PRO A 200 -16.92 3.14 -9.62
C PRO A 200 -16.99 4.62 -9.20
N LEU A 201 -17.37 5.49 -10.13
CA LEU A 201 -17.48 6.93 -9.94
C LEU A 201 -18.94 7.39 -10.03
N TYR A 202 -19.25 8.52 -9.40
CA TYR A 202 -20.61 9.05 -9.29
C TYR A 202 -21.22 9.55 -10.61
N ASN A 203 -20.50 9.42 -11.72
CA ASN A 203 -20.93 9.78 -13.08
C ASN A 203 -21.28 8.55 -13.95
N GLY A 204 -21.46 7.37 -13.36
CA GLY A 204 -21.85 6.14 -14.03
C GLY A 204 -20.72 5.40 -14.73
N LYS A 205 -19.47 5.81 -14.49
CA LYS A 205 -18.26 5.23 -15.08
C LYS A 205 -17.41 4.53 -14.02
N PHE A 206 -16.51 3.67 -14.48
CA PHE A 206 -15.36 3.26 -13.68
C PHE A 206 -14.20 4.17 -13.98
N GLY A 207 -13.43 4.53 -12.96
CA GLY A 207 -12.24 5.35 -13.11
C GLY A 207 -11.03 4.80 -12.39
N VAL A 208 -9.88 5.27 -12.86
CA VAL A 208 -8.57 5.00 -12.29
C VAL A 208 -8.06 6.27 -11.61
N VAL A 209 -7.82 6.21 -10.30
CA VAL A 209 -7.26 7.33 -9.53
C VAL A 209 -5.75 7.17 -9.42
N VAL A 210 -5.02 8.16 -9.90
CA VAL A 210 -3.54 8.21 -9.92
C VAL A 210 -3.04 9.57 -9.48
N THR A 211 -1.86 9.61 -8.88
CA THR A 211 -1.21 10.85 -8.44
C THR A 211 -0.02 11.20 -9.33
N SER A 212 0.49 12.41 -9.21
CA SER A 212 1.73 12.84 -9.88
C SER A 212 2.98 12.09 -9.42
N GLY A 213 2.90 11.28 -8.36
CA GLY A 213 4.00 10.44 -7.91
C GLY A 213 5.21 11.23 -7.41
N TYR A 214 6.37 10.59 -7.53
CA TYR A 214 7.65 11.00 -6.94
C TYR A 214 8.68 11.43 -7.99
N ASP A 215 9.61 12.32 -7.62
CA ASP A 215 10.67 12.82 -8.53
C ASP A 215 10.10 13.33 -9.86
N ARG A 216 9.20 14.32 -9.74
CA ARG A 216 8.46 14.84 -10.90
C ARG A 216 9.38 15.71 -11.77
N PRO A 217 9.36 15.56 -13.11
CA PRO A 217 10.27 16.28 -14.02
C PRO A 217 9.90 17.75 -14.27
N THR A 218 9.16 18.38 -13.35
CA THR A 218 8.57 19.71 -13.52
C THR A 218 9.11 20.69 -12.48
N SER A 219 9.20 21.97 -12.86
CA SER A 219 9.52 23.06 -11.95
C SER A 219 8.31 23.55 -11.13
N THR A 220 7.12 22.96 -11.31
CA THR A 220 5.92 23.33 -10.58
C THR A 220 5.97 22.80 -9.15
N THR A 221 5.60 23.63 -8.17
CA THR A 221 5.46 23.21 -6.77
C THR A 221 4.13 22.50 -6.50
N SER A 222 3.20 22.48 -7.46
CA SER A 222 1.90 21.80 -7.32
C SER A 222 2.00 20.33 -7.69
N GLY A 223 1.39 19.45 -6.91
CA GLY A 223 1.14 18.06 -7.24
C GLY A 223 -0.24 17.89 -7.87
N TYR A 224 -0.48 16.73 -8.49
CA TYR A 224 -1.71 16.46 -9.22
C TYR A 224 -2.34 15.12 -8.86
N VAL A 225 -3.66 15.07 -8.88
CA VAL A 225 -4.45 13.84 -8.82
C VAL A 225 -5.31 13.78 -10.08
N TRP A 226 -5.18 12.71 -10.85
CA TRP A 226 -6.00 12.46 -12.03
C TRP A 226 -7.00 11.34 -11.76
N LEU A 227 -8.22 11.55 -12.23
CA LEU A 227 -9.22 10.51 -12.42
C LEU A 227 -9.28 10.23 -13.91
N LEU A 228 -8.82 9.05 -14.31
CA LEU A 228 -8.84 8.58 -15.68
C LEU A 228 -10.09 7.72 -15.91
N ASP A 229 -10.66 7.74 -17.11
CA ASP A 229 -11.70 6.79 -17.49
C ASP A 229 -11.08 5.40 -17.65
N ALA A 230 -11.61 4.40 -16.95
CA ALA A 230 -11.06 3.04 -17.00
C ALA A 230 -11.17 2.42 -18.41
N ALA A 231 -12.07 2.93 -19.27
CA ALA A 231 -12.27 2.39 -20.61
C ALA A 231 -11.16 2.79 -21.60
N ASP A 232 -10.64 4.03 -21.52
CA ASP A 232 -9.75 4.60 -22.54
C ASP A 232 -8.59 5.45 -22.00
N GLY A 233 -8.48 5.62 -20.68
CA GLY A 233 -7.40 6.39 -20.06
C GLY A 233 -7.55 7.91 -20.18
N SER A 234 -8.66 8.41 -20.73
CA SER A 234 -8.91 9.85 -20.85
C SER A 234 -9.12 10.50 -19.48
N VAL A 235 -8.65 11.74 -19.31
CA VAL A 235 -8.75 12.46 -18.04
C VAL A 235 -10.19 12.96 -17.83
N LEU A 236 -10.90 12.39 -16.84
CA LEU A 236 -12.22 12.82 -16.40
C LEU A 236 -12.16 14.06 -15.51
N LYS A 237 -11.12 14.11 -14.66
CA LYS A 237 -10.86 15.22 -13.73
C LYS A 237 -9.37 15.27 -13.39
N ARG A 238 -8.84 16.49 -13.26
CA ARG A 238 -7.53 16.77 -12.68
C ARG A 238 -7.71 17.72 -11.50
N PHE A 239 -7.16 17.35 -10.35
CA PHE A 239 -7.00 18.23 -9.20
C PHE A 239 -5.57 18.74 -9.16
N GLU A 240 -5.41 20.03 -8.88
CA GLU A 240 -4.13 20.65 -8.59
C GLU A 240 -4.05 20.88 -7.08
N LEU A 241 -2.92 20.46 -6.48
CA LEU A 241 -2.62 20.58 -5.05
C LEU A 241 -1.42 21.52 -4.90
N PRO A 242 -1.66 22.83 -4.70
CA PRO A 242 -0.58 23.81 -4.72
C PRO A 242 0.41 23.64 -3.57
N ASN A 243 1.70 23.80 -3.86
CA ASN A 243 2.79 23.68 -2.87
C ASN A 243 2.84 22.32 -2.15
N SER A 244 2.39 21.26 -2.82
CA SER A 244 2.54 19.90 -2.32
C SER A 244 4.00 19.43 -2.44
N GLY A 245 4.33 18.38 -1.69
CA GLY A 245 5.49 17.55 -1.98
C GLY A 245 5.22 16.63 -3.18
N ASP A 246 6.01 15.57 -3.26
CA ASP A 246 5.70 14.39 -4.08
C ASP A 246 4.50 13.66 -3.45
N LEU A 247 3.60 13.16 -4.30
CA LEU A 247 2.31 12.60 -3.85
C LEU A 247 2.38 11.08 -3.77
N GLY A 248 2.02 10.55 -2.60
CA GLY A 248 1.92 9.11 -2.36
C GLY A 248 0.68 8.46 -2.98
N SER A 249 0.36 7.25 -2.52
CA SER A 249 -0.81 6.49 -2.98
C SER A 249 -2.12 7.21 -2.67
N PRO A 250 -3.09 7.23 -3.59
CA PRO A 250 -4.42 7.74 -3.28
C PRO A 250 -5.21 6.73 -2.45
N LEU A 251 -5.88 7.21 -1.40
CA LEU A 251 -6.88 6.49 -0.64
C LEU A 251 -8.27 6.94 -1.11
N VAL A 252 -9.01 6.05 -1.77
CA VAL A 252 -10.40 6.30 -2.12
C VAL A 252 -11.29 5.66 -1.05
N VAL A 253 -12.33 6.39 -0.62
CA VAL A 253 -13.31 5.93 0.38
C VAL A 253 -14.74 5.98 -0.16
N ASP A 254 -15.55 5.02 0.27
CA ASP A 254 -17.00 4.93 0.09
C ASP A 254 -17.65 5.23 1.45
N LEU A 255 -18.51 6.26 1.51
CA LEU A 255 -19.04 6.84 2.73
C LEU A 255 -20.48 6.45 3.05
N ASP A 256 -21.20 5.85 2.10
CA ASP A 256 -22.57 5.40 2.30
C ASP A 256 -22.77 3.92 1.94
N ASN A 257 -21.67 3.23 1.65
CA ASN A 257 -21.59 1.80 1.37
C ASN A 257 -22.40 1.42 0.12
N ASP A 258 -22.48 2.33 -0.86
CA ASP A 258 -23.15 2.14 -2.14
C ASP A 258 -22.24 1.57 -3.24
N ARG A 259 -20.96 1.33 -2.93
CA ARG A 259 -19.92 0.94 -3.88
C ARG A 259 -19.66 2.04 -4.92
N VAL A 260 -19.67 3.31 -4.54
CA VAL A 260 -19.20 4.42 -5.37
C VAL A 260 -18.17 5.26 -4.61
N ALA A 261 -17.19 5.77 -5.33
CA ALA A 261 -16.17 6.63 -4.74
C ALA A 261 -16.76 8.00 -4.37
N ASP A 262 -16.78 8.32 -3.08
CA ASP A 262 -17.28 9.60 -2.58
C ASP A 262 -16.16 10.61 -2.33
N ARG A 263 -15.01 10.10 -1.89
CA ARG A 263 -13.90 10.94 -1.43
C ARG A 263 -12.55 10.27 -1.68
N ILE A 264 -11.57 11.12 -1.93
CA ILE A 264 -10.19 10.75 -2.15
C ILE A 264 -9.33 11.53 -1.15
N TYR A 265 -8.45 10.82 -0.45
CA TYR A 265 -7.37 11.39 0.33
C TYR A 265 -6.04 11.06 -0.32
N VAL A 266 -5.12 12.02 -0.27
CA VAL A 266 -3.74 11.85 -0.72
C VAL A 266 -2.84 12.57 0.27
N ALA A 267 -1.67 12.02 0.55
CA ALA A 267 -0.65 12.70 1.33
C ALA A 267 0.62 12.93 0.53
N ASP A 268 1.47 13.84 1.01
CA ASP A 268 2.71 14.19 0.33
C ASP A 268 3.95 14.25 1.22
N THR A 269 5.10 14.34 0.57
CA THR A 269 6.42 14.45 1.24
C THR A 269 6.67 15.79 1.94
N ASN A 270 5.78 16.78 1.80
CA ASN A 270 5.78 18.00 2.60
C ASN A 270 4.88 17.86 3.85
N GLY A 271 4.34 16.68 4.12
CA GLY A 271 3.51 16.37 5.28
C GLY A 271 2.06 16.81 5.17
N ASN A 272 1.61 17.24 3.98
CA ASN A 272 0.21 17.62 3.81
C ASN A 272 -0.66 16.37 3.63
N VAL A 273 -1.85 16.38 4.21
CA VAL A 273 -2.95 15.46 3.90
C VAL A 273 -4.04 16.25 3.20
N TRP A 274 -4.40 15.81 2.01
CA TRP A 274 -5.36 16.45 1.12
C TRP A 274 -6.68 15.67 1.09
N ARG A 275 -7.80 16.39 0.94
CA ARG A 275 -9.13 15.81 0.79
C ARG A 275 -9.80 16.35 -0.47
N LEU A 276 -10.36 15.45 -1.27
CA LEU A 276 -11.07 15.74 -2.51
C LEU A 276 -12.39 14.98 -2.52
N ASP A 277 -13.51 15.64 -2.83
CA ASP A 277 -14.84 15.01 -2.85
C ASP A 277 -15.31 14.77 -4.31
N THR A 278 -15.87 13.59 -4.58
CA THR A 278 -16.27 13.09 -5.92
C THR A 278 -17.74 12.63 -6.00
N ASN A 279 -18.56 13.01 -5.02
CA ASN A 279 -19.96 12.60 -4.85
C ASN A 279 -20.97 13.37 -5.74
N SER A 280 -20.68 13.56 -7.02
CA SER A 280 -21.58 14.22 -7.98
C SER A 280 -21.56 13.59 -9.37
N THR A 281 -22.70 13.56 -10.06
CA THR A 281 -22.77 13.09 -11.46
C THR A 281 -22.03 13.99 -12.45
N SER A 282 -21.80 15.26 -12.09
CA SER A 282 -21.01 16.19 -12.90
C SER A 282 -19.58 16.29 -12.36
N THR A 283 -18.60 15.93 -13.18
CA THR A 283 -17.17 16.00 -12.81
C THR A 283 -16.70 17.44 -12.55
N GLY A 284 -17.43 18.44 -13.06
CA GLY A 284 -17.20 19.85 -12.77
C GLY A 284 -17.42 20.20 -11.30
N ASN A 285 -18.28 19.46 -10.60
CA ASN A 285 -18.60 19.67 -9.19
C ASN A 285 -17.67 18.89 -8.24
N TRP A 286 -16.79 18.03 -8.76
CA TRP A 286 -15.78 17.37 -7.94
C TRP A 286 -14.73 18.39 -7.53
N ASP A 287 -14.53 18.59 -6.23
CA ASP A 287 -13.64 19.60 -5.66
C ASP A 287 -13.33 19.28 -4.20
N ALA A 288 -12.38 20.01 -3.60
CA ALA A 288 -12.25 20.04 -2.16
C ALA A 288 -13.43 20.80 -1.52
N PRO A 289 -13.81 20.47 -0.27
CA PRO A 289 -14.75 21.27 0.52
C PRO A 289 -14.39 22.76 0.54
N SER A 290 -15.38 23.64 0.59
CA SER A 290 -15.14 25.09 0.61
C SER A 290 -14.29 25.57 1.79
N SER A 291 -14.36 24.87 2.92
CA SER A 291 -13.53 25.04 4.12
C SER A 291 -12.05 24.65 3.91
N LEU A 292 -11.75 23.86 2.89
CA LEU A 292 -10.41 23.46 2.46
C LEU A 292 -10.00 24.20 1.19
N LYS A 293 -10.46 25.46 1.04
CA LYS A 293 -10.09 26.33 -0.08
C LYS A 293 -9.74 27.73 0.41
N ALA A 294 -8.67 28.28 -0.16
CA ALA A 294 -8.26 29.67 0.02
C ALA A 294 -8.00 30.32 -1.34
N GLY A 295 -8.70 31.41 -1.66
CA GLY A 295 -8.58 32.07 -2.97
C GLY A 295 -8.92 31.17 -4.15
N GLY A 296 -9.79 30.16 -3.95
CA GLY A 296 -10.14 29.16 -4.97
C GLY A 296 -9.17 27.98 -5.08
N SER A 297 -7.99 28.06 -4.44
CA SER A 297 -7.00 26.99 -4.39
C SER A 297 -7.31 26.02 -3.26
N ILE A 298 -7.07 24.72 -3.49
CA ILE A 298 -7.22 23.67 -2.48
C ILE A 298 -6.16 23.85 -1.39
N THR A 299 -6.55 23.65 -0.13
CA THR A 299 -5.65 23.66 1.04
C THR A 299 -5.68 22.31 1.75
N PRO A 300 -4.60 21.91 2.45
CA PRO A 300 -4.57 20.66 3.19
C PRO A 300 -5.64 20.56 4.29
N LEU A 301 -6.14 19.35 4.52
CA LEU A 301 -6.92 18.98 5.70
C LEU A 301 -6.04 18.99 6.95
N PHE A 302 -4.80 18.49 6.84
CA PHE A 302 -3.84 18.43 7.94
C PHE A 302 -2.42 18.62 7.41
N ILE A 303 -1.53 19.11 8.28
CA ILE A 303 -0.10 19.24 7.99
C ILE A 303 0.68 18.60 9.13
N ALA A 304 1.29 17.44 8.87
CA ALA A 304 2.13 16.72 9.80
C ALA A 304 3.42 17.50 10.06
N LYS A 305 3.67 17.78 11.34
CA LYS A 305 4.86 18.49 11.82
C LYS A 305 5.29 17.88 13.14
N ASP A 306 6.59 17.80 13.37
CA ASP A 306 7.17 17.41 14.66
C ASP A 306 6.94 18.48 15.73
N SER A 307 7.40 18.21 16.96
CA SER A 307 7.27 19.13 18.11
C SER A 307 8.03 20.45 17.93
N SER A 308 9.01 20.52 17.03
CA SER A 308 9.73 21.76 16.66
C SER A 308 9.00 22.57 15.59
N GLY A 309 7.93 22.02 15.00
CA GLY A 309 7.17 22.63 13.90
C GLY A 309 7.73 22.34 12.52
N ALA A 310 8.76 21.49 12.39
CA ALA A 310 9.28 21.05 11.11
C ALA A 310 8.36 20.00 10.49
N ARG A 311 8.13 20.11 9.17
CA ARG A 311 7.23 19.21 8.42
C ARG A 311 7.79 17.79 8.42
N GLN A 312 6.91 16.81 8.54
CA GLN A 312 7.25 15.39 8.48
C GLN A 312 6.74 14.81 7.16
N PRO A 313 7.58 14.17 6.34
CA PRO A 313 7.15 13.59 5.06
C PRO A 313 6.15 12.45 5.28
N ILE A 314 5.15 12.32 4.40
CA ILE A 314 4.23 11.17 4.41
C ILE A 314 4.42 10.38 3.12
N THR A 315 5.04 9.21 3.24
CA THR A 315 5.21 8.25 2.13
C THR A 315 4.37 6.99 2.29
N ALA A 316 4.07 6.61 3.53
CA ALA A 316 3.18 5.49 3.83
C ALA A 316 1.78 5.74 3.23
N PRO A 317 1.18 4.75 2.54
CA PRO A 317 -0.21 4.84 2.12
C PRO A 317 -1.15 5.01 3.33
N LEU A 318 -2.15 5.87 3.19
CA LEU A 318 -3.17 6.09 4.22
C LEU A 318 -4.13 4.89 4.27
N ASP A 319 -4.78 4.67 5.43
CA ASP A 319 -5.99 3.85 5.55
C ASP A 319 -7.06 4.62 6.34
N ALA A 320 -8.32 4.20 6.25
CA ALA A 320 -9.43 4.85 6.92
C ALA A 320 -10.50 3.86 7.44
N ALA A 321 -11.11 4.26 8.56
CA ALA A 321 -12.21 3.56 9.20
C ALA A 321 -13.21 4.54 9.82
N TYR A 322 -14.40 4.05 10.17
CA TYR A 322 -15.33 4.84 10.97
C TYR A 322 -14.95 4.84 12.45
N THR A 323 -15.08 6.01 13.08
CA THR A 323 -15.22 6.10 14.53
C THR A 323 -16.59 5.58 14.97
N LYS A 324 -16.76 5.36 16.28
CA LYS A 324 -18.07 5.00 16.88
C LYS A 324 -19.21 5.95 16.49
N ASP A 325 -18.89 7.22 16.24
CA ASP A 325 -19.85 8.27 15.88
C ASP A 325 -20.00 8.44 14.36
N ARG A 326 -19.51 7.47 13.57
CA ARG A 326 -19.48 7.46 12.10
C ARG A 326 -18.76 8.66 11.46
N LYS A 327 -17.74 9.19 12.13
CA LYS A 327 -16.76 10.11 11.50
C LYS A 327 -15.65 9.29 10.86
N ILE A 328 -14.99 9.83 9.84
CA ILE A 328 -13.87 9.15 9.19
C ILE A 328 -12.62 9.42 10.02
N MET A 329 -11.97 8.35 10.47
CA MET A 329 -10.63 8.40 11.02
C MET A 329 -9.63 7.95 9.96
N LEU A 330 -8.69 8.83 9.63
CA LEU A 330 -7.57 8.57 8.75
C LEU A 330 -6.36 8.20 9.59
N VAL A 331 -5.73 7.07 9.28
CA VAL A 331 -4.48 6.65 9.90
C VAL A 331 -3.34 6.65 8.88
N PHE A 332 -2.18 7.12 9.30
CA PHE A 332 -0.97 7.14 8.48
C PHE A 332 0.25 7.38 9.37
N GLY A 333 1.40 6.93 8.93
CA GLY A 333 2.66 7.25 9.56
C GLY A 333 3.53 8.18 8.71
N THR A 334 4.45 8.87 9.36
CA THR A 334 5.40 9.76 8.69
C THR A 334 6.77 9.11 8.54
N GLY A 335 7.50 9.53 7.52
CA GLY A 335 8.76 8.93 7.10
C GLY A 335 8.97 8.98 5.60
N SER A 336 10.21 8.82 5.20
CA SER A 336 10.64 8.57 3.81
C SER A 336 11.63 7.41 3.79
N PHE A 337 11.58 6.58 2.75
CA PHE A 337 12.58 5.55 2.47
C PHE A 337 12.67 5.22 0.97
N TYR A 338 12.50 6.23 0.13
CA TYR A 338 12.55 6.07 -1.34
C TYR A 338 13.78 6.73 -1.97
N GLN A 339 14.50 7.57 -1.21
CA GLN A 339 15.72 8.22 -1.66
C GLN A 339 16.94 7.41 -1.23
N THR A 340 18.03 7.51 -1.98
CA THR A 340 19.25 6.73 -1.73
C THR A 340 19.96 7.08 -0.41
N THR A 341 19.66 8.24 0.18
CA THR A 341 20.23 8.69 1.46
C THR A 341 19.30 8.41 2.64
N ASP A 342 18.11 7.88 2.42
CA ASP A 342 17.14 7.64 3.49
C ASP A 342 17.60 6.52 4.46
N ASN A 343 18.59 5.70 4.07
CA ASN A 343 19.25 4.70 4.91
C ASN A 343 20.24 5.30 5.91
N GLU A 344 20.65 6.55 5.74
CA GLU A 344 21.53 7.23 6.67
C GLU A 344 20.70 7.89 7.80
N ILE A 345 21.06 7.60 9.05
CA ILE A 345 20.45 8.23 10.22
C ILE A 345 21.40 9.34 10.70
N PRO A 346 20.98 10.61 10.70
CA PRO A 346 21.81 11.70 11.21
C PRO A 346 21.90 11.64 12.75
N GLU A 347 22.90 12.31 13.33
CA GLU A 347 23.13 12.32 14.80
C GLU A 347 21.91 12.79 15.61
N SER A 348 21.14 13.73 15.06
CA SER A 348 19.90 14.24 15.64
C SER A 348 18.74 14.01 14.67
N PRO A 349 18.20 12.77 14.61
CA PRO A 349 17.15 12.45 13.67
C PRO A 349 15.84 13.16 14.01
N GLN A 350 15.13 13.59 12.96
CA GLN A 350 13.80 14.12 13.12
C GLN A 350 12.87 13.03 13.70
N VAL A 351 12.15 13.36 14.77
CA VAL A 351 11.09 12.50 15.31
C VAL A 351 10.01 12.35 14.25
N GLN A 352 9.73 11.13 13.82
CA GLN A 352 8.55 10.80 13.03
C GLN A 352 7.39 10.40 13.94
N SER A 353 6.17 10.36 13.41
CA SER A 353 4.98 10.07 14.19
C SER A 353 4.01 9.19 13.40
N PHE A 354 3.21 8.42 14.13
CA PHE A 354 2.01 7.79 13.60
C PHE A 354 0.79 8.60 14.03
N TYR A 355 -0.11 8.90 13.10
CA TYR A 355 -1.28 9.74 13.31
C TYR A 355 -2.58 8.97 13.07
N GLY A 356 -3.59 9.30 13.87
CA GLY A 356 -4.99 8.98 13.61
C GLY A 356 -5.82 10.26 13.69
N ILE A 357 -6.19 10.87 12.57
CA ILE A 357 -6.92 12.14 12.52
C ILE A 357 -8.38 11.93 12.14
N ILE A 358 -9.29 12.71 12.72
CA ILE A 358 -10.73 12.65 12.44
C ILE A 358 -11.10 13.76 11.46
N ASP A 359 -11.53 13.39 10.26
CA ASP A 359 -12.00 14.34 9.25
C ASP A 359 -13.38 14.90 9.62
N SER A 360 -13.38 16.15 10.11
CA SER A 360 -14.58 16.96 10.38
C SER A 360 -14.99 17.83 9.19
N GLY A 361 -14.25 17.80 8.09
CA GLY A 361 -14.41 18.67 6.93
C GLY A 361 -13.86 20.09 7.10
N THR A 362 -13.06 20.35 8.11
CA THR A 362 -12.35 21.62 8.30
C THR A 362 -10.86 21.35 8.53
N PRO A 363 -9.96 22.31 8.23
CA PRO A 363 -8.54 22.14 8.53
C PRO A 363 -8.30 21.81 10.00
N ILE A 364 -7.39 20.87 10.27
CA ILE A 364 -6.89 20.53 11.60
C ILE A 364 -5.57 21.26 11.78
N ASP A 365 -5.54 22.27 12.67
CA ASP A 365 -4.38 23.12 12.87
C ASP A 365 -3.38 22.53 13.87
N GLY A 366 -2.52 21.64 13.38
CA GLY A 366 -1.40 21.10 14.14
C GLY A 366 -1.76 20.11 15.25
N ARG A 367 -0.71 19.54 15.84
CA ARG A 367 -0.78 18.43 16.81
C ARG A 367 -1.42 18.77 18.16
N SER A 368 -1.56 20.05 18.52
CA SER A 368 -2.22 20.46 19.77
C SER A 368 -3.73 20.18 19.81
N ASN A 369 -4.33 19.91 18.65
CA ASN A 369 -5.72 19.46 18.54
C ASN A 369 -5.86 17.93 18.66
N LEU A 370 -4.75 17.20 18.80
CA LEU A 370 -4.71 15.75 18.83
C LEU A 370 -4.25 15.27 20.22
N LEU A 371 -4.73 14.10 20.63
CA LEU A 371 -4.26 13.44 21.82
C LEU A 371 -2.86 12.83 21.59
N GLU A 372 -1.92 13.13 22.48
CA GLU A 372 -0.62 12.46 22.47
C GLU A 372 -0.69 11.10 23.16
N GLN A 373 -0.12 10.09 22.51
CA GLN A 373 0.27 8.82 23.12
C GLN A 373 1.80 8.74 23.16
N GLU A 374 2.33 8.02 24.14
CA GLU A 374 3.77 7.91 24.40
C GLU A 374 4.21 6.45 24.45
N ILE A 375 5.41 6.16 23.91
CA ILE A 375 6.13 4.93 24.23
C ILE A 375 6.65 5.07 25.66
N LEU A 376 6.20 4.17 26.54
CA LEU A 376 6.52 4.20 27.96
C LEU A 376 7.78 3.41 28.30
N LYS A 377 7.96 2.26 27.64
CA LYS A 377 9.04 1.32 27.92
C LYS A 377 9.25 0.35 26.77
N GLU A 378 10.50 -0.02 26.55
CA GLU A 378 10.90 -1.16 25.72
C GLU A 378 11.67 -2.18 26.57
N VAL A 379 11.46 -3.46 26.30
CA VAL A 379 12.10 -4.57 27.02
C VAL A 379 12.63 -5.60 26.03
N THR A 380 13.75 -6.21 26.38
CA THR A 380 14.29 -7.36 25.65
C THR A 380 13.67 -8.64 26.20
N GLY A 381 12.93 -9.36 25.35
CA GLY A 381 12.39 -10.68 25.68
C GLY A 381 13.33 -11.81 25.28
N THR A 382 12.87 -13.04 25.44
CA THR A 382 13.61 -14.26 25.03
C THR A 382 13.56 -14.50 23.54
N GLU A 383 12.41 -14.25 22.91
CA GLU A 383 12.21 -14.39 21.46
C GLU A 383 11.98 -13.02 20.81
N LEU A 384 11.02 -12.25 21.33
CA LEU A 384 10.72 -10.91 20.82
C LEU A 384 11.03 -9.82 21.85
N ASN A 385 11.49 -8.67 21.37
CA ASN A 385 11.50 -7.44 22.15
C ASN A 385 10.06 -6.91 22.27
N GLY A 386 9.71 -6.35 23.42
CA GLY A 386 8.38 -5.82 23.71
C GLY A 386 8.38 -4.31 23.93
N ARG A 387 7.32 -3.63 23.48
CA ARG A 387 7.11 -2.18 23.64
C ARG A 387 5.75 -1.88 24.26
N ALA A 388 5.70 -1.01 25.26
CA ALA A 388 4.47 -0.57 25.91
C ALA A 388 4.14 0.90 25.54
N VAL A 389 2.90 1.15 25.12
CA VAL A 389 2.37 2.50 24.81
C VAL A 389 1.39 2.95 25.91
N SER A 390 1.25 4.26 26.10
CA SER A 390 0.30 4.86 27.05
C SER A 390 -1.17 4.51 26.79
N GLN A 391 -2.00 4.80 27.79
CA GLN A 391 -3.46 4.63 27.72
C GLN A 391 -4.17 5.95 28.02
N ASN A 392 -3.70 7.03 27.38
CA ASN A 392 -4.30 8.34 27.54
C ASN A 392 -5.72 8.33 26.93
N THR A 393 -6.66 9.03 27.58
CA THR A 393 -8.07 9.02 27.17
C THR A 393 -8.32 10.08 26.10
N LEU A 394 -9.01 9.69 25.02
CA LEU A 394 -9.46 10.61 23.98
C LEU A 394 -10.73 11.35 24.42
N GLU A 395 -10.60 12.65 24.65
CA GLU A 395 -11.73 13.56 24.92
C GLU A 395 -12.39 14.06 23.63
N ASP A 396 -13.66 14.48 23.69
CA ASP A 396 -14.45 14.96 22.54
C ASP A 396 -13.87 16.22 21.85
N SER A 397 -13.00 16.96 22.55
CA SER A 397 -12.27 18.12 22.03
C SER A 397 -11.15 17.73 21.06
N HIS A 398 -10.63 16.50 21.15
CA HIS A 398 -9.55 16.04 20.29
C HIS A 398 -10.08 15.65 18.91
N LEU A 399 -9.38 16.10 17.88
CA LEU A 399 -9.64 15.77 16.47
C LEU A 399 -8.86 14.53 16.03
N GLY A 400 -8.51 13.65 16.96
CA GLY A 400 -7.69 12.47 16.72
C GLY A 400 -6.57 12.32 17.74
N TRP A 401 -5.55 11.56 17.37
CA TRP A 401 -4.41 11.21 18.21
C TRP A 401 -3.12 11.11 17.39
N TYR A 402 -1.98 11.11 18.07
CA TYR A 402 -0.68 10.79 17.49
C TYR A 402 0.21 10.04 18.48
N LEU A 403 1.16 9.29 17.95
CA LEU A 403 2.25 8.63 18.68
C LEU A 403 3.56 9.07 18.04
N ASP A 404 4.38 9.83 18.77
CA ASP A 404 5.75 10.10 18.32
C ASP A 404 6.58 8.81 18.46
N LEU A 405 7.31 8.44 17.40
CA LEU A 405 8.13 7.23 17.30
C LEU A 405 9.48 7.44 18.00
N GLN A 406 9.41 7.67 19.31
CA GLN A 406 10.56 7.80 20.18
C GLN A 406 10.21 7.34 21.59
N TRP A 407 11.11 6.59 22.21
CA TRP A 407 11.07 6.40 23.65
C TRP A 407 11.89 7.53 24.30
N LYS A 408 11.17 8.48 24.91
CA LYS A 408 11.73 9.75 25.37
C LYS A 408 12.77 9.56 26.46
N GLU A 409 13.84 10.36 26.43
CA GLU A 409 14.86 10.40 27.50
C GLU A 409 14.27 10.71 28.88
N SER A 410 13.23 11.56 28.93
CA SER A 410 12.48 11.87 30.16
C SER A 410 11.73 10.67 30.75
N LYS A 411 11.65 9.56 30.01
CA LYS A 411 11.07 8.27 30.39
C LYS A 411 12.13 7.16 30.38
N ASN A 412 13.40 7.52 30.56
CA ASN A 412 14.55 6.60 30.55
C ASN A 412 14.82 5.91 29.20
N GLY A 413 14.26 6.43 28.10
CA GLY A 413 14.51 5.91 26.76
C GLY A 413 15.74 6.53 26.07
N PRO A 414 16.15 5.98 24.91
CA PRO A 414 17.32 6.45 24.16
C PRO A 414 17.08 7.73 23.34
N GLY A 415 15.86 8.29 23.36
CA GLY A 415 15.50 9.44 22.52
C GLY A 415 15.22 9.03 21.06
N PRO A 416 15.26 9.98 20.10
CA PRO A 416 14.92 9.71 18.71
C PRO A 416 15.99 8.83 18.04
N GLN A 417 15.55 7.72 17.45
CA GLN A 417 16.43 6.75 16.76
C GLN A 417 16.29 6.79 15.23
N GLY A 418 15.56 7.75 14.66
CA GLY A 418 15.27 7.77 13.22
C GLY A 418 14.20 6.74 12.79
N GLU A 419 13.43 6.22 13.74
CA GLU A 419 12.27 5.37 13.52
C GLU A 419 11.22 6.10 12.69
N ARG A 420 10.67 5.42 11.68
CA ARG A 420 9.73 5.98 10.71
C ARG A 420 8.72 4.93 10.22
N VAL A 421 7.65 5.36 9.57
CA VAL A 421 6.62 4.47 8.99
C VAL A 421 6.49 4.77 7.52
N ILE A 422 6.73 3.76 6.69
CA ILE A 422 6.69 3.84 5.22
C ILE A 422 5.67 2.88 4.60
N SER A 423 5.06 2.06 5.43
CA SER A 423 4.17 0.98 5.02
C SER A 423 2.73 1.28 5.39
N GLN A 424 1.78 0.75 4.60
CA GLN A 424 0.37 0.95 4.87
C GLN A 424 -0.03 0.24 6.18
N ALA A 425 -0.76 0.96 7.04
CA ALA A 425 -1.33 0.36 8.24
C ALA A 425 -2.49 -0.58 7.89
N GLN A 426 -2.66 -1.63 8.70
CA GLN A 426 -3.77 -2.58 8.61
C GLN A 426 -4.80 -2.31 9.68
N LEU A 427 -6.05 -2.18 9.25
CA LEU A 427 -7.19 -1.99 10.13
C LEU A 427 -7.93 -3.32 10.32
N GLY A 428 -8.35 -3.63 11.54
CA GLY A 428 -9.13 -4.83 11.84
C GLY A 428 -9.78 -4.74 13.22
N GLY A 429 -11.08 -4.99 13.31
CA GLY A 429 -11.84 -4.73 14.54
C GLY A 429 -11.70 -3.27 14.97
N ASN A 430 -11.41 -3.03 16.25
CA ASN A 430 -11.10 -1.69 16.78
C ASN A 430 -9.58 -1.42 16.87
N ARG A 431 -8.78 -2.02 15.99
CA ARG A 431 -7.31 -2.00 16.08
C ARG A 431 -6.67 -1.49 14.79
N VAL A 432 -5.56 -0.77 14.95
CA VAL A 432 -4.63 -0.42 13.88
C VAL A 432 -3.31 -1.16 14.13
N THR A 433 -2.87 -1.91 13.13
CA THR A 433 -1.59 -2.63 13.14
C THR A 433 -0.68 -2.04 12.08
N PHE A 434 0.55 -1.69 12.41
CA PHE A 434 1.48 -1.09 11.46
C PHE A 434 2.92 -1.49 11.79
N SER A 435 3.77 -1.57 10.77
CA SER A 435 5.21 -1.74 10.96
C SER A 435 5.93 -0.40 10.90
N THR A 436 6.97 -0.27 11.70
CA THR A 436 7.94 0.84 11.66
C THR A 436 9.27 0.34 11.12
N LEU A 437 10.15 1.26 10.75
CA LEU A 437 11.50 0.99 10.26
C LEU A 437 12.47 1.95 10.94
N ILE A 438 13.56 1.40 11.46
CA ILE A 438 14.77 2.14 11.85
C ILE A 438 15.85 1.67 10.87
N PRO A 439 16.18 2.45 9.83
CA PRO A 439 17.14 2.01 8.83
C PRO A 439 18.55 1.82 9.37
N SER A 440 19.34 1.01 8.67
CA SER A 440 20.80 0.99 8.86
C SER A 440 21.49 1.23 7.52
N ALA A 441 22.57 2.01 7.57
CA ALA A 441 23.49 2.16 6.44
C ALA A 441 24.52 1.02 6.38
N ASP A 442 24.64 0.20 7.43
CA ASP A 442 25.52 -0.96 7.43
C ASP A 442 24.94 -2.04 6.49
N PRO A 443 25.67 -2.46 5.44
CA PRO A 443 25.21 -3.52 4.53
C PRO A 443 25.02 -4.87 5.23
N CYS A 444 25.53 -5.06 6.45
CA CYS A 444 25.40 -6.28 7.23
C CYS A 444 24.12 -6.32 8.09
N ASP A 445 23.51 -5.15 8.38
CA ASP A 445 22.34 -5.02 9.26
C ASP A 445 21.01 -5.29 8.54
N ALA A 446 21.06 -6.00 7.41
CA ALA A 446 19.91 -6.33 6.59
C ALA A 446 18.95 -5.14 6.37
N GLY A 447 19.46 -3.92 6.18
CA GLY A 447 18.62 -2.73 5.91
C GLY A 447 17.93 -2.08 7.13
N GLY A 448 18.15 -2.58 8.35
CA GLY A 448 17.67 -1.97 9.60
C GLY A 448 16.75 -2.88 10.41
N THR A 449 16.12 -2.31 11.45
CA THR A 449 15.22 -3.04 12.38
C THR A 449 13.80 -2.52 12.30
N SER A 450 12.81 -3.35 12.66
CA SER A 450 11.40 -3.00 12.61
C SER A 450 10.64 -3.34 13.88
N TRP A 451 9.69 -2.46 14.25
CA TRP A 451 8.65 -2.80 15.22
C TRP A 451 7.34 -3.08 14.52
N ILE A 452 6.58 -4.06 15.01
CA ILE A 452 5.19 -4.29 14.64
C ILE A 452 4.32 -3.82 15.80
N MET A 453 3.60 -2.73 15.57
CA MET A 453 2.75 -2.07 16.55
C MET A 453 1.30 -2.49 16.37
N SER A 454 0.55 -2.59 17.48
CA SER A 454 -0.89 -2.78 17.46
C SER A 454 -1.57 -1.97 18.55
N LEU A 455 -2.36 -0.98 18.15
CA LEU A 455 -2.96 0.02 19.02
C LEU A 455 -4.48 0.06 18.83
N ASP A 456 -5.18 0.59 19.82
CA ASP A 456 -6.59 0.93 19.69
C ASP A 456 -6.75 1.97 18.58
N LEU A 457 -7.53 1.64 17.55
CA LEU A 457 -7.71 2.50 16.38
C LEU A 457 -8.28 3.86 16.78
N ALA A 458 -9.28 3.88 17.66
CA ALA A 458 -10.00 5.10 18.00
C ALA A 458 -9.14 6.08 18.82
N THR A 459 -8.24 5.59 19.66
CA THR A 459 -7.53 6.41 20.66
C THR A 459 -6.01 6.44 20.49
N GLY A 460 -5.44 5.53 19.71
CA GLY A 460 -4.00 5.32 19.60
C GLY A 460 -3.35 4.72 20.83
N SER A 461 -4.15 4.38 21.86
CA SER A 461 -3.63 3.81 23.10
C SER A 461 -3.25 2.34 22.94
N ARG A 462 -2.51 1.81 23.93
CA ARG A 462 -2.43 0.36 24.08
C ARG A 462 -3.81 -0.27 24.23
N LEU A 463 -3.93 -1.52 23.79
CA LEU A 463 -5.12 -2.33 24.02
C LEU A 463 -5.24 -2.69 25.51
N VAL A 464 -6.46 -3.05 25.94
CA VAL A 464 -6.74 -3.51 27.32
C VAL A 464 -6.36 -4.98 27.56
N TYR A 465 -5.87 -5.66 26.52
CA TYR A 465 -5.44 -7.06 26.49
C TYR A 465 -4.17 -7.18 25.66
N SER A 466 -3.38 -8.24 25.88
CA SER A 466 -2.25 -8.52 25.00
C SER A 466 -2.73 -9.03 23.65
N TYR A 467 -2.24 -8.45 22.56
CA TYR A 467 -2.51 -8.94 21.20
C TYR A 467 -1.44 -9.88 20.69
N PHE A 468 -0.22 -9.73 21.19
CA PHE A 468 0.95 -10.49 20.79
C PHE A 468 1.31 -11.51 21.87
N ASP A 469 1.69 -12.70 21.44
CA ASP A 469 2.50 -13.62 22.23
C ASP A 469 3.95 -13.14 22.12
N TYR A 470 4.39 -12.25 23.03
CA TYR A 470 5.74 -11.68 22.92
C TYR A 470 6.80 -12.60 23.55
N ASN A 471 6.39 -13.46 24.48
CA ASN A 471 7.31 -14.37 25.17
C ASN A 471 7.56 -15.68 24.40
N GLY A 472 6.73 -15.99 23.41
CA GLY A 472 6.90 -17.11 22.49
C GLY A 472 6.37 -18.46 23.01
N ASP A 473 5.60 -18.47 24.10
CA ASP A 473 5.20 -19.71 24.76
C ASP A 473 3.99 -20.42 24.09
N GLY A 474 3.43 -19.81 23.04
CA GLY A 474 2.29 -20.30 22.28
C GLY A 474 0.94 -19.98 22.94
N LYS A 475 0.92 -19.10 23.95
CA LYS A 475 -0.28 -18.59 24.63
C LYS A 475 -0.20 -17.08 24.73
N ILE A 476 -1.37 -16.46 24.78
CA ILE A 476 -1.47 -15.01 24.98
C ILE A 476 -2.17 -14.79 26.31
N ASP A 477 -1.41 -14.43 27.35
CA ASP A 477 -1.89 -14.27 28.72
C ASP A 477 -1.19 -13.13 29.49
N GLU A 478 -1.30 -13.11 30.83
CA GLU A 478 -0.70 -12.05 31.67
C GLU A 478 0.83 -12.10 31.70
N ASN A 479 1.45 -13.19 31.25
CA ASN A 479 2.90 -13.27 31.09
C ASN A 479 3.39 -12.46 29.88
N ASP A 480 2.48 -12.08 28.98
CA ASP A 480 2.73 -11.16 27.86
C ASP A 480 2.64 -9.67 28.26
N TYR A 481 2.59 -9.38 29.56
CA TYR A 481 2.53 -8.01 30.05
C TYR A 481 3.95 -7.49 30.38
N ILE A 482 4.17 -6.22 30.10
CA ILE A 482 5.39 -5.49 30.43
C ILE A 482 5.20 -4.80 31.79
N GLU A 483 6.15 -5.01 32.70
CA GLU A 483 6.19 -4.29 33.99
C GLU A 483 6.86 -2.92 33.82
N LEU A 484 6.09 -1.86 34.03
CA LEU A 484 6.54 -0.47 34.00
C LEU A 484 7.40 -0.15 35.23
N ASP A 485 8.09 0.99 35.21
CA ASP A 485 8.99 1.41 36.28
C ASP A 485 8.29 1.66 37.63
N ASP A 486 6.97 1.87 37.61
CA ASP A 486 6.14 1.99 38.81
C ASP A 486 5.59 0.65 39.33
N GLY A 487 5.99 -0.47 38.72
CA GLY A 487 5.54 -1.83 39.04
C GLY A 487 4.20 -2.23 38.40
N THR A 488 3.56 -1.34 37.63
CA THR A 488 2.32 -1.67 36.93
C THR A 488 2.59 -2.59 35.75
N LYS A 489 1.88 -3.71 35.68
CA LYS A 489 1.89 -4.58 34.49
C LYS A 489 0.88 -4.09 33.46
N VAL A 490 1.32 -3.91 32.23
CA VAL A 490 0.49 -3.44 31.11
C VAL A 490 0.64 -4.34 29.89
N PRO A 491 -0.40 -4.51 29.06
CA PRO A 491 -0.29 -5.25 27.81
C PRO A 491 0.79 -4.70 26.88
N VAL A 492 1.51 -5.60 26.21
CA VAL A 492 2.43 -5.24 25.12
C VAL A 492 1.67 -4.61 23.96
N SER A 493 2.23 -3.53 23.41
CA SER A 493 1.64 -2.71 22.33
C SER A 493 2.41 -2.83 21.01
N GLY A 494 3.63 -3.37 21.05
CA GLY A 494 4.40 -3.68 19.87
C GLY A 494 5.50 -4.69 20.16
N VAL A 495 5.90 -5.41 19.12
CA VAL A 495 6.95 -6.43 19.17
C VAL A 495 8.00 -6.18 18.09
N ALA A 496 9.24 -6.52 18.37
CA ALA A 496 10.33 -6.52 17.39
C ALA A 496 11.13 -7.80 17.53
N ASP A 497 11.36 -8.47 16.41
CA ASP A 497 12.19 -9.67 16.35
C ASP A 497 13.66 -9.23 16.18
N PRO A 498 14.55 -9.54 17.12
CA PRO A 498 15.95 -9.11 17.07
C PRO A 498 16.76 -9.80 15.97
N ASP A 499 16.27 -10.92 15.43
CA ASP A 499 16.94 -11.68 14.37
C ASP A 499 16.45 -11.27 12.96
N GLU A 500 15.41 -10.43 12.89
CA GLU A 500 14.80 -9.98 11.64
C GLU A 500 15.17 -8.53 11.29
N GLY A 501 15.15 -8.23 10.00
CA GLY A 501 15.51 -6.93 9.46
C GLY A 501 14.32 -5.98 9.28
N ALA A 502 14.40 -5.15 8.25
CA ALA A 502 13.33 -4.27 7.80
C ALA A 502 12.08 -5.06 7.36
N VAL A 503 10.93 -4.70 7.92
CA VAL A 503 9.62 -5.31 7.61
C VAL A 503 8.76 -4.34 6.79
N LYS A 504 8.49 -4.71 5.53
CA LYS A 504 7.65 -3.92 4.61
C LYS A 504 6.17 -3.92 5.02
N GLY A 505 5.70 -4.87 5.80
CA GLY A 505 4.32 -4.93 6.25
C GLY A 505 3.96 -6.31 6.76
N THR A 506 2.73 -6.43 7.23
CA THR A 506 2.22 -7.68 7.83
C THR A 506 1.04 -8.21 7.01
N ILE A 507 0.63 -9.45 7.27
CA ILE A 507 -0.61 -10.03 6.77
C ILE A 507 -1.24 -10.88 7.87
N GLY A 508 -2.53 -10.66 8.12
CA GLY A 508 -3.30 -11.52 9.01
C GLY A 508 -3.67 -12.83 8.32
N LEU A 509 -3.26 -13.96 8.88
CA LEU A 509 -3.67 -15.30 8.46
C LEU A 509 -4.57 -15.93 9.53
N ASN A 510 -5.58 -16.66 9.08
CA ASN A 510 -6.52 -17.37 9.94
C ASN A 510 -6.42 -18.87 9.67
N ASP A 511 -5.84 -19.63 10.61
CA ASP A 511 -5.86 -21.08 10.57
C ASP A 511 -7.18 -21.59 11.16
N GLN A 512 -8.16 -21.75 10.29
CA GLN A 512 -9.49 -22.23 10.67
C GLN A 512 -9.47 -23.65 11.28
N LYS A 513 -8.46 -24.47 11.01
CA LYS A 513 -8.38 -25.84 11.55
C LYS A 513 -7.92 -25.85 12.99
N LYS A 514 -6.95 -24.99 13.33
CA LYS A 514 -6.41 -24.87 14.70
C LYS A 514 -7.14 -23.81 15.54
N GLY A 515 -7.98 -22.98 14.92
CA GLY A 515 -8.61 -21.84 15.59
C GLY A 515 -7.61 -20.75 15.98
N LYS A 516 -6.42 -20.75 15.37
CA LYS A 516 -5.33 -19.81 15.65
C LYS A 516 -5.28 -18.73 14.58
N ARG A 517 -4.81 -17.55 14.96
CA ARG A 517 -4.51 -16.47 14.03
C ARG A 517 -3.04 -16.11 14.11
N TYR A 518 -2.51 -15.73 12.96
CA TYR A 518 -1.12 -15.35 12.82
C TYR A 518 -1.04 -13.98 12.17
N LEU A 519 -0.10 -13.18 12.63
CA LEU A 519 0.37 -12.01 11.93
C LEU A 519 1.70 -12.38 11.30
N CYS A 520 1.71 -12.52 9.98
CA CYS A 520 2.89 -12.93 9.24
C CYS A 520 3.54 -11.76 8.52
N TYR A 521 4.84 -11.79 8.35
CA TYR A 521 5.60 -10.81 7.60
C TYR A 521 6.84 -11.44 6.97
N ALA A 522 7.39 -10.76 5.98
CA ALA A 522 8.73 -11.02 5.47
C ALA A 522 9.64 -9.87 5.91
N SER A 523 10.87 -10.19 6.26
CA SER A 523 11.91 -9.20 6.52
C SER A 523 13.04 -9.33 5.50
N SER A 524 13.91 -8.34 5.48
CA SER A 524 15.15 -8.34 4.69
C SER A 524 16.25 -9.26 5.23
N ALA A 525 16.14 -9.77 6.47
CA ALA A 525 17.11 -10.68 7.07
C ALA A 525 16.65 -12.15 7.07
N SER A 526 15.35 -12.39 6.85
CA SER A 526 14.64 -13.64 7.13
C SER A 526 15.42 -14.91 6.79
N SER A 527 15.32 -15.91 7.68
CA SER A 527 15.90 -17.25 7.51
C SER A 527 15.64 -17.82 6.11
N THR A 528 16.72 -18.02 5.36
CA THR A 528 16.68 -18.65 4.04
C THR A 528 16.75 -20.16 4.22
N ASP A 529 15.76 -20.89 3.72
CA ASP A 529 15.91 -22.31 3.43
C ASP A 529 16.29 -22.49 1.95
N SER A 530 16.37 -23.74 1.48
CA SER A 530 16.70 -24.03 0.08
C SER A 530 15.63 -23.55 -0.91
N ASP A 531 14.44 -23.17 -0.44
CA ASP A 531 13.27 -22.77 -1.23
C ASP A 531 13.01 -21.26 -1.17
N GLY A 532 13.70 -20.51 -0.30
CA GLY A 532 13.72 -19.05 -0.28
C GLY A 532 13.53 -18.43 1.10
N VAL A 533 13.00 -17.20 1.13
CA VAL A 533 12.62 -16.48 2.35
C VAL A 533 11.36 -17.12 2.95
N THR A 534 11.48 -17.65 4.17
CA THR A 534 10.30 -18.14 4.91
C THR A 534 9.66 -16.96 5.66
N PRO A 535 8.35 -16.68 5.47
CA PRO A 535 7.68 -15.63 6.24
C PRO A 535 7.64 -16.00 7.73
N VAL A 536 7.97 -15.03 8.58
CA VAL A 536 7.81 -15.16 10.03
C VAL A 536 6.34 -14.95 10.38
N CYS A 537 5.79 -15.78 11.26
CA CYS A 537 4.39 -15.73 11.67
C CYS A 537 4.30 -15.73 13.19
N ILE A 538 3.85 -14.61 13.76
CA ILE A 538 3.63 -14.46 15.20
C ILE A 538 2.18 -14.83 15.49
N GLU A 539 1.94 -15.67 16.50
CA GLU A 539 0.58 -15.95 16.95
C GLU A 539 -0.04 -14.70 17.58
N VAL A 540 -1.29 -14.41 17.22
CA VAL A 540 -2.00 -13.23 17.68
C VAL A 540 -3.41 -13.58 18.16
N MET A 541 -3.93 -12.78 19.09
CA MET A 541 -5.28 -12.95 19.60
C MET A 541 -6.32 -12.85 18.48
N GLY A 542 -7.30 -13.75 18.50
CA GLY A 542 -8.40 -13.76 17.54
C GLY A 542 -9.53 -12.80 17.95
N ASP A 543 -9.84 -11.79 17.12
CA ASP A 543 -11.00 -10.90 17.32
C ASP A 543 -12.12 -11.05 16.28
N ASN A 544 -13.32 -10.62 16.68
CA ASN A 544 -14.59 -10.65 15.96
C ASN A 544 -14.53 -10.22 14.48
N SER A 545 -15.43 -10.81 13.69
CA SER A 545 -15.62 -10.63 12.25
C SER A 545 -16.09 -9.24 11.79
N ASP A 546 -16.09 -8.24 12.66
CA ASP A 546 -16.65 -6.91 12.38
C ASP A 546 -15.53 -5.94 11.96
N SER A 547 -15.42 -5.71 10.65
CA SER A 547 -14.49 -4.75 10.06
C SER A 547 -15.22 -3.43 9.79
N ASN A 548 -14.86 -2.35 10.51
CA ASN A 548 -15.36 -0.99 10.29
C ASN A 548 -14.54 -0.22 9.19
N ARG A 549 -13.86 -0.95 8.30
CA ARG A 549 -12.98 -0.39 7.27
C ARG A 549 -13.77 0.25 6.12
N LEU A 550 -13.21 1.30 5.51
CA LEU A 550 -13.86 2.10 4.46
C LEU A 550 -13.14 2.13 3.12
N SER A 551 -11.96 1.54 3.04
CA SER A 551 -11.16 1.57 1.82
C SER A 551 -11.81 0.74 0.71
N TRP A 552 -11.64 1.21 -0.53
CA TRP A 552 -11.99 0.48 -1.75
C TRP A 552 -11.25 -0.85 -1.95
N HIS A 553 -10.27 -1.16 -1.11
CA HIS A 553 -9.55 -2.44 -1.07
C HIS A 553 -10.33 -3.55 -0.36
N GLU A 554 -11.52 -3.27 0.20
CA GLU A 554 -12.32 -4.28 0.88
C GLU A 554 -12.96 -5.28 -0.10
N VAL A 555 -12.46 -6.52 -0.11
CA VAL A 555 -13.18 -7.67 -0.68
C VAL A 555 -14.07 -8.23 0.43
N ARG A 556 -15.37 -7.92 0.41
CA ARG A 556 -16.32 -8.58 1.32
C ARG A 556 -16.62 -9.99 0.81
N ASN A 557 -16.12 -10.99 1.55
CA ASN A 557 -16.29 -12.40 1.20
C ASN A 557 -17.68 -12.97 1.51
N ASN A 558 -18.60 -12.20 2.10
CA ASN A 558 -19.95 -12.65 2.39
C ASN A 558 -20.97 -11.55 2.12
N LEU A 559 -21.63 -11.62 0.94
CA LEU A 559 -23.04 -11.31 0.70
C LEU A 559 -23.50 -12.06 -0.56
#